data_AF-A0A382YMH7-F1
#
_entry.id   AF-A0A382YMH7-F1
#
_cell.length_a   1.000
_cell.length_b   1.000
_cell.length_c   1.000
_cell.angle_alpha   90.00
_cell.angle_beta   90.00
_cell.angle_gamma   90.00
#
_symmetry.space_group_name_H-M   'P 1'
#
loop_
_entity.id
_entity.type
_entity.pdbx_description
1 polymer ?
#
loop_
_entity_poly.entity_id
_entity_poly.type
_entity_poly.pdbx_seq_one_letter_code
_entity_poly.pdbx_strand_id
1 'polypeptide(L)'
;MSQTVLLVGAFDTKGPEYAFVRAQILANGLEVLTLNTGVLGTTDLFPVDVEADRVAQAGGSTLNNLQEKKDRGEAMRVMADGV
;
A
#
# COMPACT_ATOMS: atom_id res chain seq x y z
N MET A 1 -14.31 1.75 21.69
CA MET A 1 -13.14 1.64 20.79
C MET A 1 -13.67 1.62 19.37
N SER A 2 -13.13 2.44 18.48
CA SER A 2 -13.43 2.36 17.05
C SER A 2 -12.78 1.12 16.47
N GLN A 3 -13.41 0.46 15.49
CA GLN A 3 -12.76 -0.62 14.75
C GLN A 3 -11.88 -0.02 13.66
N THR A 4 -10.68 -0.58 13.49
CA THR A 4 -9.72 -0.12 12.48
C THR A 4 -9.79 -1.01 11.25
N VAL A 5 -9.85 -0.39 10.07
CA VAL A 5 -9.77 -1.07 8.76
C VAL A 5 -8.37 -0.85 8.19
N LEU A 6 -7.70 -1.95 7.83
CA LEU A 6 -6.47 -1.89 7.05
C LEU A 6 -6.83 -1.76 5.56
N LEU A 7 -6.50 -0.62 4.97
CA LEU A 7 -6.67 -0.35 3.55
C LEU A 7 -5.36 -0.68 2.82
N VAL A 8 -5.35 -1.83 2.13
CA VAL A 8 -4.19 -2.33 1.37
C VAL A 8 -4.34 -2.02 -0.11
N GLY A 9 -3.33 -1.42 -0.74
CA GLY A 9 -3.41 -1.11 -2.16
C GLY A 9 -2.17 -0.56 -2.82
N ALA A 10 -2.15 -0.62 -4.16
CA ALA A 10 -1.16 0.05 -4.99
C ALA A 10 -1.53 1.53 -5.16
N PHE A 11 -1.09 2.38 -4.24
CA PHE A 11 -1.49 3.79 -4.19
C PHE A 11 -0.85 4.64 -5.29
N ASP A 12 0.27 4.19 -5.85
CA ASP A 12 0.97 4.79 -6.99
C ASP A 12 0.12 4.94 -8.26
N THR A 13 -0.79 3.98 -8.49
CA THR A 13 -1.63 3.92 -9.70
C THR A 13 -3.12 4.07 -9.40
N LYS A 14 -3.53 3.93 -8.14
CA LYS A 14 -4.94 3.95 -7.72
C LYS A 14 -5.21 4.92 -6.56
N GLY A 15 -4.34 5.90 -6.37
CA GLY A 15 -4.46 6.90 -5.31
C GLY A 15 -5.88 7.49 -5.19
N PRO A 16 -6.49 8.01 -6.28
CA PRO A 16 -7.84 8.58 -6.22
C PRO A 16 -8.93 7.61 -5.77
N GLU A 17 -8.89 6.36 -6.25
CA GLU A 17 -9.85 5.31 -5.88
C GLU A 17 -9.72 4.94 -4.40
N TYR A 18 -8.49 4.80 -3.91
CA TYR A 18 -8.22 4.52 -2.50
C TYR A 18 -8.54 5.71 -1.58
N ALA A 19 -8.32 6.95 -2.05
CA ALA A 19 -8.72 8.15 -1.32
C ALA A 19 -10.24 8.20 -1.13
N PHE A 20 -11.00 7.84 -2.17
CA PHE A 20 -12.45 7.73 -2.09
C PHE A 20 -12.88 6.67 -1.07
N VAL A 21 -12.35 5.45 -1.15
CA VAL A 21 -12.68 4.37 -0.21
C VAL A 21 -12.31 4.75 1.22
N ARG A 22 -11.12 5.33 1.45
CA ARG A 22 -10.68 5.84 2.75
C ARG A 22 -11.68 6.85 3.33
N ALA A 23 -12.15 7.80 2.51
CA ALA A 23 -13.15 8.77 2.93
C ALA A 23 -14.48 8.11 3.33
N GLN A 24 -14.93 7.08 2.60
CA GLN A 24 -16.14 6.33 2.96
C GLN A 24 -15.98 5.57 4.29
N ILE A 25 -14.83 4.95 4.54
CA ILE A 25 -14.58 4.24 5.81
C ILE A 25 -14.62 5.22 6.99
N LEU A 26 -13.92 6.36 6.87
CA LEU A 26 -13.90 7.40 7.90
C LEU A 26 -15.30 7.99 8.16
N ALA A 27 -16.10 8.21 7.10
CA ALA A 27 -17.46 8.71 7.22
C ALA A 27 -18.41 7.77 7.98
N ASN A 28 -18.08 6.47 8.04
CA ASN A 28 -18.81 5.48 8.83
C ASN A 28 -18.31 5.36 10.28
N GLY A 29 -17.45 6.28 10.74
CA GLY A 29 -16.96 6.33 12.12
C GLY A 29 -15.90 5.28 12.45
N LEU A 30 -15.29 4.66 11.43
CA LEU A 30 -14.20 3.71 11.56
C LEU A 30 -12.84 4.41 11.44
N GLU A 31 -11.80 3.80 12.00
CA GLU A 31 -10.42 4.23 11.79
C GLU A 31 -9.84 3.55 10.55
N VAL A 32 -8.88 4.21 9.88
CA VAL A 32 -8.19 3.66 8.71
C VAL A 32 -6.69 3.61 8.98
N LEU A 33 -6.10 2.43 8.82
CA LEU A 33 -4.66 2.24 8.66
C LEU A 33 -4.39 1.94 7.18
N THR A 34 -3.33 2.48 6.61
CA THR A 34 -3.03 2.38 5.17
C THR A 34 -1.73 1.64 4.93
N LEU A 35 -1.73 0.75 3.93
CA LEU A 35 -0.56 -0.03 3.53
C LEU A 35 -0.40 0.01 2.01
N ASN A 36 0.71 0.62 1.57
CA ASN A 36 1.03 0.78 0.17
C ASN A 36 1.75 -0.46 -0.37
N THR A 37 1.22 -1.07 -1.41
CA THR A 37 1.84 -2.18 -2.17
C THR A 37 2.29 -1.75 -3.57
N GLY A 38 2.25 -0.45 -3.86
CA GLY A 38 2.65 0.13 -5.14
C GLY A 38 4.17 0.14 -5.30
N VAL A 39 4.68 -0.53 -6.32
CA VAL A 39 6.13 -0.66 -6.54
C VAL A 39 6.72 0.48 -7.36
N LEU A 40 5.90 1.39 -7.90
CA LEU A 40 6.35 2.52 -8.72
C LEU A 40 6.39 3.84 -7.95
N GLY A 41 5.80 3.91 -6.75
CA GLY A 41 5.76 5.12 -5.95
C GLY A 41 4.72 5.08 -4.83
N THR A 42 4.24 6.25 -4.43
CA THR A 42 3.23 6.45 -3.39
C THR A 42 2.16 7.46 -3.85
N THR A 43 1.31 7.92 -2.93
CA THR A 43 0.31 8.95 -3.15
C THR A 43 0.44 10.09 -2.14
N ASP A 44 0.16 11.32 -2.58
CA ASP A 44 0.07 12.50 -1.71
C ASP A 44 -1.37 12.81 -1.28
N LEU A 45 -2.35 11.99 -1.69
CA LEU A 45 -3.78 12.26 -1.47
C LEU A 45 -4.23 11.94 -0.03
N PHE A 46 -3.48 11.11 0.69
CA PHE A 46 -3.74 10.76 2.09
C PHE A 46 -2.46 10.24 2.75
N PRO A 47 -2.38 10.26 4.10
CA PRO A 47 -1.23 9.69 4.82
C PRO A 47 -1.12 8.19 4.58
N VAL A 48 0.10 7.72 4.30
CA VAL A 48 0.43 6.30 4.17
C VAL A 48 1.17 5.85 5.44
N ASP A 49 0.57 4.92 6.19
CA ASP A 49 1.09 4.48 7.49
C ASP A 49 2.20 3.43 7.34
N VAL A 50 2.06 2.55 6.35
CA VAL A 50 3.07 1.56 5.97
C VAL A 50 3.38 1.71 4.48
N GLU A 51 4.56 2.25 4.19
CA GLU A 51 5.04 2.43 2.82
C GLU A 51 5.59 1.15 2.19
N ALA A 52 5.64 1.16 0.85
CA ALA A 52 5.98 -0.01 0.04
C ALA A 52 7.40 -0.56 0.29
N ASP A 53 8.32 0.27 0.78
CA ASP A 53 9.67 -0.16 1.16
C ASP A 53 9.65 -1.14 2.35
N ARG A 54 8.79 -0.89 3.34
CA ARG A 54 8.62 -1.77 4.51
C ARG A 54 7.93 -3.08 4.11
N VAL A 55 6.95 -3.01 3.21
CA VAL A 55 6.26 -4.20 2.68
C VAL A 55 7.23 -5.07 1.88
N ALA A 56 8.04 -4.48 1.00
CA ALA A 56 9.05 -5.22 0.25
C ALA A 56 10.08 -5.90 1.16
N GLN A 57 10.52 -5.22 2.24
CA GLN A 57 11.41 -5.78 3.26
C GLN A 57 10.77 -6.98 3.97
N ALA A 58 9.50 -6.87 4.37
CA ALA A 58 8.77 -7.98 4.98
C ALA A 58 8.64 -9.20 4.02
N GLY A 59 8.48 -8.94 2.72
CA GLY A 59 8.43 -9.95 1.66
C GLY A 59 9.80 -10.52 1.23
N GLY A 60 10.90 -10.11 1.88
CA GLY A 60 12.23 -10.66 1.64
C GLY A 60 13.03 -10.00 0.51
N SER A 61 12.69 -8.76 0.12
CA SER A 61 13.47 -7.97 -0.85
C SER A 61 13.56 -6.50 -0.44
N THR A 62 13.98 -5.62 -1.34
CA THR A 62 13.89 -4.16 -1.19
C THR A 62 13.11 -3.58 -2.35
N LEU A 63 12.45 -2.44 -2.14
CA LEU A 63 11.70 -1.77 -3.20
C LEU A 63 12.58 -1.45 -4.42
N ASN A 64 13.81 -0.97 -4.18
CA ASN A 64 14.79 -0.72 -5.25
C ASN A 64 15.11 -1.98 -6.07
N ASN A 65 15.35 -3.13 -5.41
CA ASN A 65 15.62 -4.37 -6.12
C ASN A 65 14.45 -4.78 -7.03
N LEU A 66 13.21 -4.61 -6.56
CA LEU A 66 12.01 -4.92 -7.35
C LEU A 66 11.90 -4.00 -8.57
N GLN A 67 12.17 -2.70 -8.40
CA GLN A 67 12.14 -1.71 -9.47
C GLN A 67 13.25 -1.94 -10.51
N GLU A 68 14.46 -2.30 -10.09
CA GLU A 68 15.61 -2.57 -10.97
C GLU A 68 15.40 -3.82 -11.82
N LYS A 69 14.85 -4.89 -11.23
CA LYS A 69 14.56 -6.14 -11.95
C LYS A 69 13.52 -5.98 -13.04
N LYS A 70 12.58 -5.03 -12.89
CA LYS A 70 11.47 -4.78 -13.82
C LYS A 70 10.62 -6.03 -14.12
N ASP A 71 10.65 -7.01 -13.22
CA ASP A 71 9.80 -8.20 -13.30
C ASP A 71 8.55 -7.96 -12.46
N ARG A 72 7.43 -7.72 -13.15
CA ARG A 72 6.14 -7.51 -12.49
C ARG A 72 5.70 -8.73 -11.69
N GLY A 73 5.96 -9.96 -12.17
CA GLY A 73 5.53 -11.17 -11.48
C GLY A 73 6.28 -11.35 -10.16
N GLU A 74 7.60 -11.18 -10.18
CA GLU A 74 8.41 -11.23 -8.97
C GLU A 74 8.03 -10.12 -7.98
N ALA A 75 7.83 -8.89 -8.46
CA ALA A 75 7.42 -7.77 -7.63
C ALA A 75 6.07 -8.05 -6.94
N MET A 76 5.06 -8.52 -7.67
CA MET A 76 3.75 -8.85 -7.08
C MET A 76 3.85 -9.98 -6.05
N ARG A 77 4.69 -11.01 -6.29
CA ARG A 77 4.90 -12.09 -5.32
C ARG A 77 5.51 -11.56 -4.02
N VAL A 78 6.61 -10.81 -4.12
CA VAL A 78 7.30 -10.26 -2.94
C VAL A 78 6.37 -9.34 -2.15
N MET A 79 5.63 -8.45 -2.82
CA MET A 79 4.70 -7.56 -2.13
C MET A 79 3.56 -8.34 -1.47
N ALA A 80 3.06 -9.42 -2.10
CA ALA A 80 2.04 -10.27 -1.49
C ALA A 80 2.57 -11.05 -0.28
N ASP A 81 3.83 -11.51 -0.31
CA ASP A 81 4.47 -12.20 0.82
C ASP A 81 4.75 -11.24 2.00
N GLY A 82 4.78 -9.92 1.75
CA GLY A 82 5.05 -8.88 2.76
C GLY A 82 3.82 -8.22 3.39
N VAL A 83 2.61 -8.55 2.94
CA VAL A 83 1.33 -8.08 3.48
C VAL A 83 0.80 -9.06 4.52
#